data_AF-A0A1H5JC37-F1
#
_entry.id   AF-A0A1H5JC37-F1
#
_cell.length_a   1.000
_cell.length_b   1.000
_cell.length_c   1.000
_cell.angle_alpha   90.00
_cell.angle_beta   90.00
_cell.angle_gamma   90.00
#
_symmetry.space_group_name_H-M   'P 1'
#
loop_
_entity.id
_entity.type
_entity.pdbx_description
1 polymer ?
#
loop_
_entity_poly.entity_id
_entity_poly.type
_entity_poly.pdbx_seq_one_letter_code
_entity_poly.pdbx_strand_id
1 'polypeptide(L)'
;MVETWELRARFARALAATYGRAVPAYDVLVDVAGEVNADFAARHPGDAERFGGLPRVTAERRGAIRLGGPAELRQAAILFAGFGMHPVGCYDLRDAATPAPVVATAFRPVEPIELARNPFGMFAPMLTTADRRFFDSAVQGRVENLLAARAVFPTELLHLAALAAEEGGLTAPSAERFVALASAVFAPSDTAADRSWHSRLERVSPVAADIGGRTGVRVVHLAPRVFDLDDLCRRSAGRGLTTVDGAAGPPARRGPDVLVRQVSFRAVADPDRIVVAESRGIALTPEGRELYDRLADADATDWEREFPRTDDELEARGLAYFRHRVIGGERALEPIVYEDYLPVSSAAAPDLPWLAETLRRPVHDPFALYRRQQDDTRERTAP
;
A
#
# COMPACT_ATOMS: atom_id res chain seq x y z
N MET A 1 -20.14 -5.12 -20.09
CA MET A 1 -19.98 -5.11 -18.61
C MET A 1 -18.62 -4.47 -18.33
N VAL A 2 -18.50 -3.70 -17.25
CA VAL A 2 -17.24 -3.11 -16.78
C VAL A 2 -16.64 -4.08 -15.78
N GLU A 3 -15.51 -4.70 -16.13
CA GLU A 3 -14.85 -5.71 -15.29
C GLU A 3 -14.26 -5.11 -14.00
N THR A 4 -14.04 -5.93 -12.97
CA THR A 4 -13.49 -5.49 -11.67
C THR A 4 -12.17 -4.73 -11.78
N TRP A 5 -11.27 -5.14 -12.68
CA TRP A 5 -10.01 -4.43 -12.91
C TRP A 5 -10.21 -3.03 -13.51
N GLU A 6 -11.21 -2.86 -14.37
CA GLU A 6 -11.59 -1.55 -14.91
C GLU A 6 -12.23 -0.69 -13.82
N LEU A 7 -13.09 -1.27 -12.98
CA LEU A 7 -13.66 -0.59 -11.82
C LEU A 7 -12.55 -0.09 -10.89
N ARG A 8 -11.56 -0.93 -10.61
CA ARG A 8 -10.39 -0.60 -9.79
C ARG A 8 -9.58 0.54 -10.41
N ALA A 9 -9.30 0.47 -11.72
CA ALA A 9 -8.59 1.54 -12.42
C ALA A 9 -9.37 2.86 -12.42
N ARG A 10 -10.70 2.81 -12.62
CA ARG A 10 -11.58 4.00 -12.56
C ARG A 10 -11.60 4.59 -11.15
N PHE A 11 -11.69 3.75 -10.12
CA PHE A 11 -11.63 4.16 -8.72
C PHE A 11 -10.29 4.81 -8.36
N ALA A 12 -9.16 4.20 -8.73
CA ALA A 12 -7.83 4.78 -8.49
C ALA A 12 -7.67 6.18 -9.10
N ARG A 13 -8.18 6.39 -10.33
CA ARG A 13 -8.18 7.70 -10.98
C ARG A 13 -9.11 8.70 -10.29
N ALA A 14 -10.34 8.30 -9.98
CA ALA A 14 -11.31 9.17 -9.31
C ALA A 14 -10.88 9.57 -7.89
N LEU A 15 -10.24 8.63 -7.17
CA LEU A 15 -9.64 8.87 -5.87
C LEU A 15 -8.46 9.85 -5.98
N ALA A 16 -7.56 9.65 -6.95
CA ALA A 16 -6.45 10.56 -7.20
C ALA A 16 -6.92 11.99 -7.51
N ALA A 17 -7.92 12.15 -8.38
CA ALA A 17 -8.49 13.45 -8.69
C ALA A 17 -9.15 14.10 -7.46
N THR A 18 -9.80 13.31 -6.60
CA THR A 18 -10.42 13.81 -5.37
C THR A 18 -9.37 14.22 -4.33
N TYR A 19 -8.30 13.43 -4.20
CA TYR A 19 -7.20 13.71 -3.31
C TYR A 19 -6.37 14.94 -3.76
N GLY A 20 -6.06 15.06 -5.05
CA GLY A 20 -5.34 16.20 -5.63
C GLY A 20 -6.06 17.54 -5.42
N ARG A 21 -7.39 17.57 -5.60
CA ARG A 21 -8.19 18.77 -5.26
C ARG A 21 -8.08 19.21 -3.81
N ALA A 22 -7.88 18.26 -2.90
CA ALA A 22 -7.78 18.52 -1.47
C ALA A 22 -6.35 18.79 -1.00
N VAL A 23 -5.37 18.25 -1.72
CA VAL A 23 -3.94 18.34 -1.42
C VAL A 23 -3.22 18.70 -2.72
N PRO A 24 -3.21 19.98 -3.15
CA PRO A 24 -2.64 20.37 -4.45
C PRO A 24 -1.17 19.98 -4.64
N ALA A 25 -0.41 19.85 -3.54
CA ALA A 25 0.96 19.34 -3.56
C ALA A 25 1.10 17.91 -4.11
N TYR A 26 0.02 17.11 -4.05
CA TYR A 26 0.00 15.77 -4.63
C TYR A 26 0.03 15.83 -6.16
N ASP A 27 -0.67 16.76 -6.79
CA ASP A 27 -0.67 16.89 -8.24
C ASP A 27 0.73 17.31 -8.73
N VAL A 28 1.39 18.24 -8.01
CA VAL A 28 2.80 18.59 -8.26
C VAL A 28 3.71 17.36 -8.17
N LEU A 29 3.53 16.52 -7.14
CA LEU A 29 4.32 15.30 -6.96
C LEU A 29 4.08 14.30 -8.09
N VAL A 30 2.83 14.12 -8.53
CA VAL A 30 2.46 13.24 -9.65
C VAL A 30 3.11 13.70 -10.96
N ASP A 31 3.12 15.01 -11.22
CA ASP A 31 3.76 15.56 -12.43
C ASP A 31 5.27 15.29 -12.43
N VAL A 32 5.96 15.56 -11.32
CA VAL A 32 7.40 15.29 -11.21
C VAL A 32 7.68 13.78 -11.31
N ALA A 33 6.86 12.94 -10.69
CA ALA A 33 6.97 11.49 -10.83
C ALA A 33 6.82 11.04 -12.29
N GLY A 34 5.90 11.64 -13.04
CA GLY A 34 5.73 11.41 -14.48
C GLY A 34 6.97 11.74 -15.29
N GLU A 35 7.58 12.91 -15.05
CA GLU A 35 8.83 13.35 -15.70
C GLU A 35 9.99 12.39 -15.40
N VAL A 36 10.18 12.04 -14.12
CA VAL A 36 11.23 11.11 -13.68
C VAL A 36 11.06 9.74 -14.36
N ASN A 37 9.83 9.22 -14.39
CA ASN A 37 9.55 7.91 -14.97
C ASN A 37 9.78 7.88 -16.48
N ALA A 38 9.36 8.93 -17.19
CA ALA A 38 9.59 9.05 -18.63
C ALA A 38 11.08 9.10 -18.95
N ASP A 39 11.85 9.92 -18.22
CA ASP A 39 13.29 10.04 -18.41
C ASP A 39 14.05 8.76 -18.03
N PHE A 40 13.59 8.05 -17.00
CA PHE A 40 14.17 6.76 -16.62
C PHE A 40 13.92 5.71 -17.70
N ALA A 41 12.67 5.58 -18.18
CA ALA A 41 12.32 4.61 -19.21
C ALA A 41 13.04 4.87 -20.54
N ALA A 42 13.27 6.14 -20.89
CA ALA A 42 14.05 6.50 -22.06
C ALA A 42 15.54 6.14 -21.95
N ARG A 43 16.13 6.27 -20.75
CA ARG A 43 17.55 5.98 -20.49
C ARG A 43 17.83 4.50 -20.21
N HIS A 44 16.88 3.80 -19.60
CA HIS A 44 17.03 2.42 -19.12
C HIS A 44 15.82 1.56 -19.54
N PRO A 45 15.55 1.40 -20.86
CA PRO A 45 14.34 0.72 -21.33
C PRO A 45 14.23 -0.73 -20.83
N GLY A 46 15.34 -1.47 -20.75
CA GLY A 46 15.35 -2.84 -20.24
C GLY A 46 14.95 -2.93 -18.76
N ASP A 47 15.46 -2.03 -17.91
CA ASP A 47 15.11 -2.00 -16.50
C ASP A 47 13.68 -1.53 -16.27
N ALA A 48 13.21 -0.55 -17.05
CA ALA A 48 11.82 -0.11 -16.97
C ALA A 48 10.84 -1.25 -17.27
N GLU A 49 11.09 -2.05 -18.31
CA GLU A 49 10.26 -3.22 -18.65
C GLU A 49 10.29 -4.30 -17.56
N ARG A 50 11.44 -4.57 -16.95
CA ARG A 50 11.57 -5.53 -15.83
C ARG A 50 10.67 -5.19 -14.64
N PHE A 51 10.39 -3.90 -14.43
CA PHE A 51 9.55 -3.40 -13.33
C PHE A 51 8.13 -3.01 -13.77
N GLY A 52 7.70 -3.47 -14.94
CA GLY A 52 6.33 -3.40 -15.45
C GLY A 52 6.08 -2.34 -16.52
N GLY A 53 7.11 -1.63 -16.97
CA GLY A 53 7.02 -0.62 -18.04
C GLY A 53 6.39 0.70 -17.59
N LEU A 54 6.62 1.74 -18.40
CA LEU A 54 6.16 3.10 -18.12
C LEU A 54 4.63 3.20 -17.87
N PRO A 55 3.74 2.57 -18.69
CA PRO A 55 2.30 2.70 -18.48
C PRO A 55 1.82 2.19 -17.11
N ARG A 56 2.38 1.07 -16.63
CA ARG A 56 2.02 0.51 -15.32
C ARG A 56 2.51 1.42 -14.19
N VAL A 57 3.77 1.83 -14.23
CA VAL A 57 4.37 2.65 -13.16
C VAL A 57 3.68 4.01 -13.04
N THR A 58 3.37 4.66 -14.14
CA THR A 58 2.66 5.95 -14.14
C THR A 58 1.21 5.83 -13.64
N ALA A 59 0.55 4.68 -13.84
CA ALA A 59 -0.80 4.44 -13.35
C ALA A 59 -0.87 3.96 -11.89
N GLU A 60 0.20 3.31 -11.42
CA GLU A 60 0.28 2.67 -10.10
C GLU A 60 0.24 3.70 -8.96
N ARG A 61 -0.64 3.42 -7.99
CA ARG A 61 -0.84 4.23 -6.80
C ARG A 61 -1.11 3.33 -5.60
N ARG A 62 -0.67 3.76 -4.42
CA ARG A 62 -1.03 3.14 -3.14
C ARG A 62 -1.69 4.14 -2.22
N GLY A 63 -2.91 3.83 -1.82
CA GLY A 63 -3.61 4.59 -0.80
C GLY A 63 -3.36 4.02 0.60
N ALA A 64 -3.55 4.86 1.60
CA ALA A 64 -3.80 4.42 2.96
C ALA A 64 -5.06 5.09 3.50
N ILE A 65 -5.89 4.31 4.17
CA ILE A 65 -7.05 4.75 4.94
C ILE A 65 -6.87 4.35 6.40
N ARG A 66 -7.75 4.78 7.28
CA ARG A 66 -7.74 4.37 8.69
C ARG A 66 -9.16 4.07 9.14
N LEU A 67 -9.34 2.97 9.86
CA LEU A 67 -10.63 2.43 10.23
C LEU A 67 -10.76 2.35 11.75
N GLY A 68 -11.96 2.57 12.24
CA GLY A 68 -12.28 2.63 13.66
C GLY A 68 -12.30 1.28 14.37
N GLY A 69 -12.64 0.21 13.67
CA GLY A 69 -12.75 -1.09 14.31
C GLY A 69 -13.26 -2.20 13.39
N PRO A 70 -13.54 -3.38 13.95
CA PRO A 70 -13.87 -4.59 13.20
C PRO A 70 -15.04 -4.44 12.22
N ALA A 71 -16.05 -3.64 12.57
CA ALA A 71 -17.21 -3.43 11.72
C ALA A 71 -16.85 -2.65 10.44
N GLU A 72 -16.12 -1.54 10.59
CA GLU A 72 -15.66 -0.73 9.44
C GLU A 72 -14.67 -1.52 8.57
N LEU A 73 -13.78 -2.33 9.19
CA LEU A 73 -12.84 -3.18 8.45
C LEU A 73 -13.55 -4.25 7.61
N ARG A 74 -14.60 -4.89 8.14
CA ARG A 74 -15.44 -5.82 7.36
C ARG A 74 -16.11 -5.13 6.17
N GLN A 75 -16.66 -3.94 6.38
CA GLN A 75 -17.32 -3.18 5.32
C GLN A 75 -16.32 -2.73 4.25
N ALA A 76 -15.12 -2.30 4.65
CA ALA A 76 -14.03 -1.99 3.73
C ALA A 76 -13.65 -3.21 2.87
N ALA A 77 -13.63 -4.41 3.46
CA ALA A 77 -13.37 -5.62 2.70
C ALA A 77 -14.48 -5.93 1.67
N ILE A 78 -15.76 -5.72 2.01
CA ILE A 78 -16.87 -5.82 1.03
C ILE A 78 -16.66 -4.81 -0.10
N LEU A 79 -16.39 -3.55 0.25
CA LEU A 79 -16.11 -2.48 -0.71
C LEU A 79 -14.98 -2.86 -1.68
N PHE A 80 -13.82 -3.25 -1.16
CA PHE A 80 -12.64 -3.53 -1.97
C PHE A 80 -12.75 -4.83 -2.77
N ALA A 81 -13.56 -5.81 -2.34
CA ALA A 81 -13.87 -6.98 -3.15
C ALA A 81 -14.58 -6.60 -4.47
N GLY A 82 -15.43 -5.56 -4.47
CA GLY A 82 -16.05 -5.05 -5.69
C GLY A 82 -15.07 -4.46 -6.71
N PHE A 83 -13.83 -4.19 -6.28
CA PHE A 83 -12.71 -3.79 -7.13
C PHE A 83 -11.73 -4.94 -7.41
N GLY A 84 -12.09 -6.20 -7.09
CA GLY A 84 -11.20 -7.35 -7.25
C GLY A 84 -9.97 -7.30 -6.32
N MET A 85 -10.11 -6.66 -5.16
CA MET A 85 -9.04 -6.52 -4.17
C MET A 85 -9.34 -7.37 -2.94
N HIS A 86 -8.31 -8.03 -2.44
CA HIS A 86 -8.39 -9.00 -1.33
C HIS A 86 -7.49 -8.53 -0.19
N PRO A 87 -7.83 -8.84 1.08
CA PRO A 87 -6.94 -8.58 2.21
C PRO A 87 -5.70 -9.48 2.10
N VAL A 88 -4.53 -8.86 2.15
CA VAL A 88 -3.21 -9.50 2.08
C VAL A 88 -2.36 -9.00 3.25
N GLY A 89 -1.77 -9.94 3.96
CA GLY A 89 -0.93 -9.67 5.13
C GLY A 89 -1.71 -9.21 6.36
N CYS A 90 -1.06 -9.35 7.50
CA CYS A 90 -1.50 -8.83 8.80
C CYS A 90 -0.34 -8.07 9.42
N TYR A 91 -0.56 -6.79 9.69
CA TYR A 91 0.46 -5.85 10.17
C TYR A 91 0.07 -5.40 11.57
N ASP A 92 0.68 -5.99 12.59
CA ASP A 92 0.48 -5.53 13.97
C ASP A 92 1.48 -4.41 14.28
N LEU A 93 0.97 -3.19 14.43
CA LEU A 93 1.80 -2.03 14.76
C LEU A 93 1.86 -1.76 16.27
N ARG A 94 1.18 -2.55 17.09
CA ARG A 94 1.20 -2.40 18.56
C ARG A 94 2.56 -2.77 19.15
N ASP A 95 3.27 -3.67 18.49
CA ASP A 95 4.60 -4.17 18.92
C ASP A 95 5.73 -3.70 17.99
N ALA A 96 5.46 -2.72 17.12
CA ALA A 96 6.49 -2.08 16.29
C ALA A 96 7.44 -1.23 17.15
N ALA A 97 8.62 -0.89 16.59
CA ALA A 97 9.62 -0.04 17.26
C ALA A 97 9.04 1.30 17.72
N THR A 98 8.10 1.85 16.96
CA THR A 98 7.21 2.95 17.37
C THR A 98 5.79 2.41 17.51
N PRO A 99 5.36 2.00 18.72
CA PRO A 99 4.06 1.39 18.94
C PRO A 99 2.88 2.28 18.55
N ALA A 100 1.90 1.68 17.87
CA ALA A 100 0.64 2.31 17.53
C ALA A 100 -0.53 1.35 17.79
N PRO A 101 -1.68 1.81 18.31
CA PRO A 101 -2.81 0.96 18.68
C PRO A 101 -3.63 0.50 17.47
N VAL A 102 -2.99 -0.08 16.47
CA VAL A 102 -3.63 -0.52 15.24
C VAL A 102 -3.11 -1.88 14.76
N VAL A 103 -4.01 -2.66 14.18
CA VAL A 103 -3.70 -3.82 13.35
C VAL A 103 -4.19 -3.52 11.94
N ALA A 104 -3.42 -3.86 10.91
CA ALA A 104 -3.75 -3.53 9.53
C ALA A 104 -3.71 -4.74 8.59
N THR A 105 -4.30 -4.56 7.41
CA THR A 105 -4.12 -5.39 6.22
C THR A 105 -4.00 -4.49 4.99
N ALA A 106 -3.53 -5.05 3.88
CA ALA A 106 -3.56 -4.39 2.59
C ALA A 106 -4.64 -4.99 1.70
N PHE A 107 -5.53 -4.17 1.15
CA PHE A 107 -6.42 -4.61 0.09
C PHE A 107 -5.72 -4.42 -1.25
N ARG A 108 -5.51 -5.49 -2.02
CA ARG A 108 -4.93 -5.42 -3.38
C ARG A 108 -5.35 -6.62 -4.24
N PRO A 109 -5.18 -6.55 -5.56
CA PRO A 109 -5.30 -7.74 -6.41
C PRO A 109 -4.23 -8.78 -6.06
N VAL A 110 -4.54 -10.05 -6.27
CA VAL A 110 -3.66 -11.18 -5.94
C VAL A 110 -3.20 -11.98 -7.15
N GLU A 111 -3.90 -11.84 -8.28
CA GLU A 111 -3.59 -12.55 -9.52
C GLU A 111 -2.62 -11.73 -10.40
N PRO A 112 -1.60 -12.35 -11.01
CA PRO A 112 -0.59 -11.64 -11.81
C PRO A 112 -1.18 -10.79 -12.95
N ILE A 113 -2.20 -11.32 -13.64
CA ILE A 113 -2.85 -10.60 -14.74
C ILE A 113 -3.59 -9.35 -14.24
N GLU A 114 -4.17 -9.42 -13.05
CA GLU A 114 -4.88 -8.31 -12.41
C GLU A 114 -3.92 -7.23 -11.91
N LEU A 115 -2.77 -7.63 -11.36
CA LEU A 115 -1.67 -6.74 -10.98
C LEU A 115 -1.05 -6.03 -12.19
N ALA A 116 -0.88 -6.74 -13.31
CA ALA A 116 -0.39 -6.17 -14.56
C ALA A 116 -1.36 -5.14 -15.16
N ARG A 117 -2.67 -5.41 -15.09
CA ARG A 117 -3.72 -4.48 -15.56
C ARG A 117 -3.83 -3.24 -14.68
N ASN A 118 -3.89 -3.42 -13.36
CA ASN A 118 -3.94 -2.32 -12.41
C ASN A 118 -3.55 -2.79 -10.99
N PRO A 119 -2.36 -2.40 -10.47
CA PRO A 119 -1.85 -2.88 -9.18
C PRO A 119 -2.33 -2.04 -7.97
N PHE A 120 -3.37 -1.21 -8.11
CA PHE A 120 -3.82 -0.33 -7.04
C PHE A 120 -4.04 -1.08 -5.72
N GLY A 121 -3.46 -0.54 -4.64
CA GLY A 121 -3.54 -1.10 -3.30
C GLY A 121 -4.00 -0.08 -2.27
N MET A 122 -4.68 -0.56 -1.23
CA MET A 122 -5.12 0.25 -0.10
C MET A 122 -4.66 -0.36 1.22
N PHE A 123 -3.76 0.32 1.93
CA PHE A 123 -3.40 -0.03 3.31
C PHE A 123 -4.48 0.41 4.28
N ALA A 124 -4.93 -0.48 5.16
CA ALA A 124 -6.09 -0.25 6.02
C ALA A 124 -5.80 -0.64 7.49
N PRO A 125 -5.05 0.20 8.24
CA PRO A 125 -4.96 0.11 9.69
C PRO A 125 -6.32 0.32 10.34
N MET A 126 -6.61 -0.53 11.31
CA MET A 126 -7.80 -0.53 12.12
C MET A 126 -7.42 -0.33 13.59
N LEU A 127 -8.08 0.61 14.27
CA LEU A 127 -7.87 0.86 15.69
C LEU A 127 -8.23 -0.35 16.56
N THR A 128 -7.38 -0.66 17.52
CA THR A 128 -7.59 -1.68 18.56
C THR A 128 -7.78 -1.01 19.91
N THR A 129 -9.02 -0.75 20.30
CA THR A 129 -9.37 -0.01 21.53
C THR A 129 -9.17 -0.82 22.82
N ALA A 130 -9.06 -2.15 22.72
CA ALA A 130 -8.97 -3.06 23.86
C ALA A 130 -7.58 -3.11 24.51
N ASP A 131 -6.52 -2.62 23.86
CA ASP A 131 -5.16 -2.68 24.37
C ASP A 131 -4.93 -1.63 25.47
N ARG A 132 -4.73 -2.10 26.71
CA ARG A 132 -4.57 -1.27 27.91
C ARG A 132 -3.25 -0.50 27.96
N ARG A 133 -2.27 -0.83 27.10
CA ARG A 133 -1.05 -0.02 26.94
C ARG A 133 -1.36 1.37 26.36
N PHE A 134 -2.46 1.48 25.60
CA PHE A 134 -2.84 2.71 24.89
C PHE A 134 -4.10 3.36 25.47
N PHE A 135 -5.09 2.56 25.89
CA PHE A 135 -6.40 3.08 26.29
C PHE A 135 -6.78 2.76 27.74
N ASP A 136 -6.88 3.82 28.56
CA ASP A 136 -7.60 3.76 29.83
C ASP A 136 -9.11 3.51 29.59
N SER A 137 -9.83 3.07 30.62
CA SER A 137 -11.25 2.70 30.50
C SER A 137 -12.15 3.86 30.05
N ALA A 138 -11.83 5.09 30.44
CA ALA A 138 -12.60 6.27 30.08
C ALA A 138 -12.37 6.69 28.62
N VAL A 139 -11.12 6.65 28.15
CA VAL A 139 -10.78 6.92 26.74
C VAL A 139 -11.37 5.83 25.86
N GLN A 140 -11.20 4.56 26.23
CA GLN A 140 -11.77 3.42 25.50
C GLN A 140 -13.27 3.61 25.28
N GLY A 141 -14.04 3.79 26.37
CA GLY A 141 -15.50 3.90 26.28
C GLY A 141 -15.95 5.09 25.42
N ARG A 142 -15.25 6.22 25.49
CA ARG A 142 -15.57 7.38 24.65
C ARG A 142 -15.25 7.15 23.17
N VAL A 143 -14.12 6.53 22.85
CA VAL A 143 -13.75 6.16 21.47
C VAL A 143 -14.76 5.17 20.92
N GLU A 144 -15.08 4.10 21.64
CA GLU A 144 -16.01 3.07 21.19
C GLU A 144 -17.42 3.62 20.95
N ASN A 145 -17.93 4.50 21.82
CA ASN A 145 -19.22 5.17 21.62
C ASN A 145 -19.22 6.03 20.34
N LEU A 146 -18.14 6.77 20.09
CA LEU A 146 -18.02 7.59 18.87
C LEU A 146 -17.98 6.71 17.63
N LEU A 147 -17.21 5.62 17.65
CA LEU A 147 -17.07 4.71 16.52
C LEU A 147 -18.37 3.94 16.24
N ALA A 148 -19.08 3.51 17.28
CA ALA A 148 -20.36 2.81 17.14
C ALA A 148 -21.46 3.69 16.50
N ALA A 149 -21.35 5.01 16.63
CA ALA A 149 -22.27 5.96 16.02
C ALA A 149 -21.97 6.26 14.54
N ARG A 150 -20.84 5.77 13.98
CA ARG A 150 -20.45 6.05 12.60
C ARG A 150 -21.19 5.16 11.61
N ALA A 151 -21.54 5.75 10.47
CA ALA A 151 -21.99 5.05 9.27
C ALA A 151 -21.12 5.51 8.09
N VAL A 152 -19.92 4.92 7.98
CA VAL A 152 -18.89 5.36 7.03
C VAL A 152 -19.23 4.96 5.60
N PHE A 153 -19.70 3.72 5.40
CA PHE A 153 -19.99 3.17 4.08
C PHE A 153 -21.50 3.11 3.85
N PRO A 154 -22.04 3.87 2.87
CA PRO A 154 -23.46 3.82 2.54
C PRO A 154 -23.93 2.42 2.12
N THR A 155 -25.17 2.07 2.45
CA THR A 155 -25.75 0.76 2.09
C THR A 155 -25.72 0.49 0.59
N GLU A 156 -26.04 1.50 -0.24
CA GLU A 156 -25.99 1.39 -1.70
C GLU A 156 -24.57 1.06 -2.20
N LEU A 157 -23.55 1.68 -1.61
CA LEU A 157 -22.15 1.43 -1.94
C LEU A 157 -21.77 -0.03 -1.67
N LEU A 158 -22.13 -0.54 -0.48
CA LEU A 158 -21.83 -1.93 -0.11
C LEU A 158 -22.59 -2.94 -0.96
N HIS A 159 -23.83 -2.62 -1.35
CA HIS A 159 -24.62 -3.47 -2.25
C HIS A 159 -23.98 -3.55 -3.65
N LEU A 160 -23.59 -2.41 -4.24
CA LEU A 160 -22.91 -2.38 -5.54
C LEU A 160 -21.56 -3.10 -5.50
N ALA A 161 -20.81 -2.96 -4.40
CA ALA A 161 -19.55 -3.66 -4.22
C ALA A 161 -19.71 -5.18 -4.16
N ALA A 162 -20.71 -5.66 -3.41
CA ALA A 162 -21.02 -7.08 -3.32
C ALA A 162 -21.44 -7.65 -4.70
N LEU A 163 -22.32 -6.94 -5.41
CA LEU A 163 -22.73 -7.31 -6.77
C LEU A 163 -21.55 -7.36 -7.74
N ALA A 164 -20.66 -6.35 -7.69
CA ALA A 164 -19.47 -6.31 -8.54
C ALA A 164 -18.52 -7.50 -8.27
N ALA A 165 -18.38 -7.90 -7.01
CA ALA A 165 -17.55 -9.04 -6.63
C ALA A 165 -18.14 -10.38 -7.07
N GLU A 166 -19.47 -10.52 -7.00
CA GLU A 166 -20.20 -11.74 -7.39
C GLU A 166 -20.22 -11.94 -8.91
N GLU A 167 -20.52 -10.87 -9.66
CA GLU A 167 -20.69 -10.92 -11.12
C GLU A 167 -19.38 -10.68 -11.90
N GLY A 168 -18.26 -10.44 -11.22
CA GLY A 168 -16.99 -10.09 -11.85
C GLY A 168 -16.98 -8.72 -12.54
N GLY A 169 -17.97 -7.87 -12.27
CA GLY A 169 -18.11 -6.54 -12.85
C GLY A 169 -19.49 -5.94 -12.66
N LEU A 170 -19.73 -4.80 -13.30
CA LEU A 170 -21.02 -4.10 -13.25
C LEU A 170 -21.46 -3.62 -14.65
N THR A 171 -22.74 -3.31 -14.82
CA THR A 171 -23.18 -2.54 -15.99
C THR A 171 -22.56 -1.13 -15.97
N ALA A 172 -22.48 -0.45 -17.11
CA ALA A 172 -21.86 0.88 -17.16
C ALA A 172 -22.51 1.92 -16.19
N PRO A 173 -23.85 2.02 -16.09
CA PRO A 173 -24.48 2.94 -15.13
C PRO A 173 -24.18 2.58 -13.67
N SER A 174 -24.23 1.28 -13.32
CA SER A 174 -23.91 0.80 -11.98
C SER A 174 -22.43 1.01 -11.64
N ALA A 175 -21.53 0.83 -12.61
CA ALA A 175 -20.10 1.07 -12.47
C ALA A 175 -19.79 2.55 -12.18
N GLU A 176 -20.41 3.47 -12.91
CA GLU A 176 -20.29 4.91 -12.69
C GLU A 176 -20.77 5.30 -11.29
N ARG A 177 -21.95 4.79 -10.89
CA ARG A 177 -22.51 5.04 -9.56
C ARG A 177 -21.63 4.48 -8.45
N PHE A 178 -21.12 3.25 -8.62
CA PHE A 178 -20.26 2.58 -7.66
C PHE A 178 -18.95 3.36 -7.44
N VAL A 179 -18.26 3.72 -8.52
CA VAL A 179 -17.01 4.50 -8.44
C VAL A 179 -17.24 5.87 -7.81
N ALA A 180 -18.32 6.57 -8.18
CA ALA A 180 -18.64 7.87 -7.61
C ALA A 180 -18.89 7.80 -6.09
N LEU A 181 -19.69 6.83 -5.63
CA LEU A 181 -19.94 6.60 -4.21
C LEU A 181 -18.66 6.23 -3.46
N ALA A 182 -17.84 5.33 -4.02
CA ALA A 182 -16.61 4.87 -3.40
C ALA A 182 -15.60 6.02 -3.22
N SER A 183 -15.39 6.84 -4.25
CA SER A 183 -14.47 7.98 -4.17
C SER A 183 -14.98 9.08 -3.23
N ALA A 184 -16.29 9.28 -3.13
CA ALA A 184 -16.88 10.25 -2.21
C ALA A 184 -16.67 9.88 -0.73
N VAL A 185 -16.73 8.59 -0.38
CA VAL A 185 -16.50 8.13 1.01
C VAL A 185 -15.13 8.53 1.53
N PHE A 186 -14.11 8.54 0.68
CA PHE A 186 -12.74 8.85 1.07
C PHE A 186 -12.32 10.29 0.83
N ALA A 187 -13.23 11.13 0.33
CA ALA A 187 -12.99 12.56 0.19
C ALA A 187 -12.71 13.16 1.59
N PRO A 188 -11.88 14.21 1.68
CA PRO A 188 -11.64 14.86 2.96
C PRO A 188 -12.95 15.35 3.57
N SER A 189 -13.21 14.96 4.83
CA SER A 189 -14.31 15.49 5.62
C SER A 189 -13.80 16.48 6.67
N ASP A 190 -14.59 17.53 6.90
CA ASP A 190 -14.30 18.61 7.85
C ASP A 190 -14.77 18.33 9.29
N THR A 191 -15.09 17.07 9.59
CA THR A 191 -15.62 16.68 10.89
C THR A 191 -14.49 16.40 11.87
N ALA A 192 -13.91 17.46 12.42
CA ALA A 192 -12.98 17.39 13.54
C ALA A 192 -13.75 17.38 14.87
N ALA A 193 -13.33 16.52 15.80
CA ALA A 193 -13.78 16.57 17.18
C ALA A 193 -13.29 17.84 17.88
N ASP A 194 -13.87 18.15 19.06
CA ASP A 194 -13.38 19.23 19.91
C ASP A 194 -11.87 19.07 20.20
N ARG A 195 -11.13 20.19 20.16
CA ARG A 195 -9.67 20.23 20.35
C ARG A 195 -9.20 19.51 21.60
N SER A 196 -9.94 19.62 22.71
CA SER A 196 -9.58 18.95 23.97
C SER A 196 -9.60 17.43 23.86
N TRP A 197 -10.53 16.89 23.06
CA TRP A 197 -10.59 15.45 22.78
C TRP A 197 -9.48 15.02 21.83
N HIS A 198 -9.25 15.80 20.77
CA HIS A 198 -8.16 15.55 19.83
C HIS A 198 -6.81 15.47 20.55
N SER A 199 -6.46 16.48 21.36
CA SER A 199 -5.22 16.50 22.13
C SER A 199 -5.13 15.39 23.18
N ARG A 200 -6.27 14.91 23.71
CA ARG A 200 -6.26 13.73 24.58
C ARG A 200 -5.88 12.47 23.82
N LEU A 201 -6.39 12.29 22.60
CA LEU A 201 -6.05 11.14 21.75
C LEU A 201 -4.64 11.24 21.16
N GLU A 202 -4.13 12.44 20.86
CA GLU A 202 -2.76 12.63 20.40
C GLU A 202 -1.73 12.13 21.41
N ARG A 203 -2.00 12.29 22.71
CA ARG A 203 -1.19 11.73 23.80
C ARG A 203 -1.22 10.20 23.85
N VAL A 204 -2.24 9.56 23.27
CA VAL A 204 -2.27 8.10 23.08
C VAL A 204 -1.44 7.75 21.85
N SER A 205 -1.80 8.30 20.69
CA SER A 205 -0.98 8.29 19.48
C SER A 205 -1.59 9.20 18.40
N PRO A 206 -0.78 9.69 17.43
CA PRO A 206 -1.30 10.43 16.28
C PRO A 206 -2.34 9.66 15.46
N VAL A 207 -2.22 8.33 15.36
CA VAL A 207 -3.20 7.49 14.65
C VAL A 207 -4.51 7.37 15.42
N ALA A 208 -4.47 7.29 16.76
CA ALA A 208 -5.66 7.30 17.59
C ALA A 208 -6.40 8.63 17.51
N ALA A 209 -5.69 9.75 17.42
CA ALA A 209 -6.29 11.07 17.23
C ALA A 209 -7.00 11.21 15.88
N ASP A 210 -6.35 10.78 14.79
CA ASP A 210 -6.95 10.86 13.47
C ASP A 210 -8.18 9.94 13.34
N ILE A 211 -8.13 8.75 13.94
CA ILE A 211 -9.27 7.82 13.93
C ILE A 211 -10.36 8.28 14.90
N GLY A 212 -10.06 8.38 16.20
CA GLY A 212 -11.05 8.67 17.24
C GLY A 212 -11.50 10.13 17.31
N GLY A 213 -10.83 11.03 16.58
CA GLY A 213 -11.15 12.45 16.51
C GLY A 213 -12.01 12.87 15.32
N ARG A 214 -12.52 11.93 14.53
CA ARG A 214 -13.33 12.22 13.32
C ARG A 214 -14.70 11.54 13.37
N THR A 215 -15.56 11.76 12.37
CA THR A 215 -16.80 10.96 12.20
C THR A 215 -16.83 10.11 10.93
N GLY A 216 -15.84 10.26 10.06
CA GLY A 216 -15.72 9.52 8.80
C GLY A 216 -14.34 8.90 8.61
N VAL A 217 -14.13 8.35 7.42
CA VAL A 217 -12.85 7.81 6.95
C VAL A 217 -12.35 8.67 5.80
N ARG A 218 -11.04 8.76 5.62
CA ARG A 218 -10.41 9.54 4.53
C ARG A 218 -9.19 8.80 3.99
N VAL A 219 -8.77 9.17 2.79
CA VAL A 219 -7.40 8.90 2.36
C VAL A 219 -6.44 9.71 3.24
N VAL A 220 -5.51 9.02 3.89
CA VAL A 220 -4.45 9.62 4.69
C VAL A 220 -3.31 10.10 3.80
N HIS A 221 -2.89 9.23 2.87
CA HIS A 221 -1.97 9.55 1.78
C HIS A 221 -2.30 8.69 0.57
N LEU A 222 -1.90 9.18 -0.60
CA LEU A 222 -1.93 8.47 -1.87
C LEU A 222 -0.56 8.64 -2.50
N ALA A 223 0.16 7.54 -2.70
CA ALA A 223 1.53 7.56 -3.19
C ALA A 223 1.59 7.15 -4.67
N PRO A 224 2.09 8.01 -5.59
CA PRO A 224 2.46 7.57 -6.92
C PRO A 224 3.76 6.75 -6.86
N ARG A 225 3.93 5.86 -7.83
CA ARG A 225 5.17 5.08 -7.98
C ARG A 225 6.17 5.79 -8.90
N VAL A 226 7.45 5.70 -8.55
CA VAL A 226 8.57 6.10 -9.40
C VAL A 226 9.60 4.98 -9.57
N PHE A 227 10.31 4.99 -10.69
CA PHE A 227 11.50 4.16 -10.89
C PHE A 227 12.68 4.65 -10.05
N ASP A 228 12.92 5.96 -10.05
CA ASP A 228 14.08 6.58 -9.41
C ASP A 228 13.64 7.56 -8.31
N LEU A 229 13.62 7.09 -7.07
CA LEU A 229 13.21 7.89 -5.91
C LEU A 229 14.19 9.02 -5.61
N ASP A 230 15.47 8.84 -5.94
CA ASP A 230 16.53 9.81 -5.65
C ASP A 230 16.50 10.97 -6.67
N ASP A 231 16.21 10.69 -7.95
CA ASP A 231 15.89 11.72 -8.96
C ASP A 231 14.59 12.47 -8.62
N LEU A 232 13.55 11.76 -8.16
CA LEU A 232 12.33 12.40 -7.65
C LEU A 232 12.64 13.38 -6.52
N CYS A 233 13.37 12.97 -5.49
CA CYS A 233 13.76 13.84 -4.38
C CYS A 233 14.48 15.11 -4.85
N ARG A 234 15.43 14.96 -5.77
CA ARG A 234 16.22 16.07 -6.33
C ARG A 234 15.36 17.06 -7.13
N ARG A 235 14.43 16.58 -7.96
CA ARG A 235 13.55 17.44 -8.77
C ARG A 235 12.43 18.09 -7.95
N SER A 236 11.88 17.37 -6.98
CA SER A 236 10.82 17.84 -6.08
C SER A 236 11.22 19.10 -5.30
N ALA A 237 12.49 19.22 -4.90
CA ALA A 237 13.01 20.41 -4.22
C ALA A 237 12.80 21.70 -5.04
N GLY A 238 13.05 21.65 -6.35
CA GLY A 238 12.84 22.77 -7.27
C GLY A 238 11.36 23.11 -7.53
N ARG A 239 10.44 22.26 -7.08
CA ARG A 239 8.97 22.42 -7.21
C ARG A 239 8.30 22.76 -5.88
N GLY A 240 9.06 23.15 -4.86
CA GLY A 240 8.52 23.56 -3.55
C GLY A 240 8.08 22.39 -2.66
N LEU A 241 8.61 21.19 -2.90
CA LEU A 241 8.40 20.00 -2.08
C LEU A 241 9.70 19.65 -1.34
N THR A 242 9.68 19.70 -0.01
CA THR A 242 10.84 19.37 0.83
C THR A 242 10.64 18.03 1.51
N THR A 243 11.68 17.19 1.54
CA THR A 243 11.63 15.89 2.24
C THR A 243 11.47 16.12 3.74
N VAL A 244 10.51 15.43 4.38
CA VAL A 244 10.21 15.57 5.82
C VAL A 244 11.19 14.77 6.67
N ASP A 245 11.53 13.58 6.20
CA ASP A 245 12.46 12.63 6.82
C ASP A 245 13.34 12.01 5.74
N GLY A 246 14.30 11.18 6.12
CA GLY A 246 14.98 10.29 5.18
C GLY A 246 14.02 9.31 4.51
N ALA A 247 14.38 8.76 3.36
CA ALA A 247 13.60 7.71 2.72
C ALA A 247 13.53 6.48 3.65
N ALA A 248 12.32 5.99 3.92
CA ALA A 248 12.08 4.75 4.63
C ALA A 248 12.25 3.54 3.68
N GLY A 249 12.69 2.40 4.21
CA GLY A 249 12.97 1.20 3.44
C GLY A 249 14.47 1.01 3.15
N PRO A 250 14.85 0.18 2.18
CA PRO A 250 16.25 -0.09 1.89
C PRO A 250 17.02 1.18 1.52
N PRO A 251 18.29 1.32 1.93
CA PRO A 251 19.14 2.41 1.47
C PRO A 251 19.34 2.35 -0.05
N ALA A 252 19.51 3.51 -0.69
CA ALA A 252 19.95 3.58 -2.09
C ALA A 252 21.34 2.94 -2.21
N ARG A 253 21.51 1.99 -3.15
CA ARG A 253 22.72 1.16 -3.20
C ARG A 253 22.98 0.57 -4.58
N ARG A 254 24.17 0.01 -4.76
CA ARG A 254 24.48 -0.83 -5.92
C ARG A 254 23.81 -2.20 -5.78
N GLY A 255 23.12 -2.63 -6.81
CA GLY A 255 22.44 -3.93 -6.88
C GLY A 255 20.92 -3.79 -7.05
N PRO A 256 20.17 -4.89 -6.99
CA PRO A 256 18.73 -4.87 -7.22
C PRO A 256 18.00 -4.14 -6.09
N ASP A 257 17.07 -3.25 -6.46
CA ASP A 257 16.12 -2.69 -5.51
C ASP A 257 15.22 -3.81 -4.96
N VAL A 258 15.00 -3.84 -3.65
CA VAL A 258 14.14 -4.86 -3.00
C VAL A 258 13.06 -4.17 -2.19
N LEU A 259 11.93 -4.86 -1.98
CA LEU A 259 10.80 -4.37 -1.21
C LEU A 259 10.29 -3.01 -1.74
N VAL A 260 10.11 -2.02 -0.86
CA VAL A 260 9.61 -0.69 -1.18
C VAL A 260 10.46 0.35 -0.45
N ARG A 261 10.82 1.43 -1.15
CA ARG A 261 11.34 2.66 -0.56
C ARG A 261 10.25 3.72 -0.60
N GLN A 262 10.06 4.46 0.48
CA GLN A 262 9.06 5.52 0.56
C GLN A 262 9.69 6.82 1.05
N VAL A 263 9.26 7.95 0.50
CA VAL A 263 9.69 9.27 0.96
C VAL A 263 8.48 10.17 1.13
N SER A 264 8.49 10.91 2.23
CA SER A 264 7.47 11.90 2.57
C SER A 264 7.97 13.29 2.21
N PHE A 265 7.16 14.07 1.51
CA PHE A 265 7.40 15.48 1.20
C PHE A 265 6.37 16.36 1.89
N ARG A 266 6.81 17.53 2.32
CA ARG A 266 5.98 18.64 2.77
C ARG A 266 6.01 19.73 1.73
N ALA A 267 4.85 20.29 1.44
CA ALA A 267 4.74 21.41 0.54
C ALA A 267 5.09 22.71 1.27
N VAL A 268 5.94 23.55 0.66
CA VAL A 268 6.26 24.87 1.23
C VAL A 268 5.01 25.75 1.34
N ALA A 269 4.10 25.64 0.37
CA ALA A 269 2.86 26.42 0.33
C ALA A 269 1.75 25.90 1.26
N ASP A 270 1.84 24.64 1.70
CA ASP A 270 0.88 24.02 2.62
C ASP A 270 1.62 23.09 3.60
N PRO A 271 2.27 23.67 4.62
CA PRO A 271 3.14 22.92 5.52
C PRO A 271 2.41 21.85 6.32
N ASP A 272 1.09 21.92 6.48
CA ASP A 272 0.34 20.96 7.29
C ASP A 272 0.03 19.67 6.50
N ARG A 273 0.29 19.64 5.20
CA ARG A 273 0.06 18.48 4.34
C ARG A 273 1.37 17.77 3.98
N ILE A 274 1.33 16.46 4.15
CA ILE A 274 2.40 15.55 3.75
C ILE A 274 1.89 14.74 2.56
N VAL A 275 2.70 14.66 1.51
CA VAL A 275 2.50 13.79 0.36
C VAL A 275 3.61 12.75 0.34
N VAL A 276 3.32 11.55 -0.17
CA VAL A 276 4.26 10.42 -0.14
C VAL A 276 4.48 9.95 -1.56
N ALA A 277 5.68 9.52 -1.90
CA ALA A 277 5.97 8.76 -3.11
C ALA A 277 6.74 7.49 -2.76
N GLU A 278 6.73 6.52 -3.66
CA GLU A 278 7.40 5.25 -3.44
C GLU A 278 8.09 4.70 -4.69
N SER A 279 9.15 3.92 -4.49
CA SER A 279 9.71 3.02 -5.49
C SER A 279 9.56 1.58 -5.00
N ARG A 280 9.36 0.65 -5.93
CA ARG A 280 9.14 -0.78 -5.61
C ARG A 280 10.12 -1.64 -6.38
N GLY A 281 10.84 -2.46 -5.62
CA GLY A 281 11.80 -3.43 -6.07
C GLY A 281 11.25 -4.86 -6.03
N ILE A 282 12.16 -5.83 -5.92
CA ILE A 282 11.86 -7.26 -5.91
C ILE A 282 11.26 -7.70 -4.57
N ALA A 283 10.25 -8.59 -4.61
CA ALA A 283 9.71 -9.26 -3.44
C ALA A 283 10.73 -10.26 -2.87
N LEU A 284 10.95 -10.22 -1.56
CA LEU A 284 11.86 -11.13 -0.86
C LEU A 284 11.15 -12.39 -0.38
N THR A 285 11.88 -13.51 -0.33
CA THR A 285 11.47 -14.72 0.41
C THR A 285 11.51 -14.46 1.92
N PRO A 286 10.95 -15.35 2.77
CA PRO A 286 11.12 -15.25 4.21
C PRO A 286 12.60 -15.12 4.62
N GLU A 287 13.48 -15.93 4.02
CA GLU A 287 14.92 -15.92 4.29
C GLU A 287 15.58 -14.61 3.82
N GLY A 288 15.18 -14.10 2.66
CA GLY A 288 15.59 -12.78 2.18
C GLY A 288 15.13 -11.65 3.09
N ARG A 289 13.91 -11.77 3.63
CA ARG A 289 13.35 -10.79 4.56
C ARG A 289 14.08 -10.81 5.91
N GLU A 290 14.41 -11.99 6.43
CA GLU A 290 15.22 -12.12 7.65
C GLU A 290 16.60 -11.50 7.48
N LEU A 291 17.26 -11.73 6.33
CA LEU A 291 18.53 -11.08 6.03
C LEU A 291 18.39 -9.56 5.96
N TYR A 292 17.34 -9.07 5.30
CA TYR A 292 17.01 -7.65 5.25
C TYR A 292 16.82 -7.05 6.65
N ASP A 293 15.99 -7.69 7.49
CA ASP A 293 15.68 -7.19 8.84
C ASP A 293 16.92 -7.18 9.75
N ARG A 294 17.78 -8.22 9.67
CA ARG A 294 19.05 -8.25 10.41
C ARG A 294 19.99 -7.11 10.03
N LEU A 295 20.01 -6.75 8.76
CA LEU A 295 20.89 -5.72 8.24
C LEU A 295 20.25 -4.32 8.29
N ALA A 296 18.97 -4.17 8.64
CA ALA A 296 18.24 -2.91 8.52
C ALA A 296 18.89 -1.75 9.30
N ASP A 297 19.54 -2.07 10.42
CA ASP A 297 20.30 -1.13 11.26
C ASP A 297 21.83 -1.24 11.08
N ALA A 298 22.30 -2.09 10.16
CA ALA A 298 23.72 -2.26 9.86
C ALA A 298 24.28 -1.08 9.06
N ASP A 299 25.59 -0.88 9.12
CA ASP A 299 26.24 0.14 8.29
C ASP A 299 26.27 -0.26 6.80
N ALA A 300 26.56 0.71 5.94
CA ALA A 300 26.60 0.49 4.50
C ALA A 300 27.64 -0.58 4.08
N THR A 301 28.74 -0.74 4.82
CA THR A 301 29.82 -1.68 4.51
C THR A 301 29.38 -3.12 4.78
N ASP A 302 28.76 -3.35 5.94
CA ASP A 302 28.20 -4.64 6.33
C ASP A 302 27.10 -5.06 5.36
N TRP A 303 26.23 -4.11 5.01
CA TRP A 303 25.18 -4.31 4.04
C TRP A 303 25.73 -4.68 2.65
N GLU A 304 26.71 -3.93 2.13
CA GLU A 304 27.36 -4.21 0.85
C GLU A 304 28.12 -5.54 0.82
N ARG A 305 28.59 -6.01 1.97
CA ARG A 305 29.31 -7.29 2.11
C ARG A 305 28.35 -8.48 2.13
N GLU A 306 27.21 -8.35 2.81
CA GLU A 306 26.36 -9.50 3.14
C GLU A 306 25.14 -9.66 2.22
N PHE A 307 24.58 -8.55 1.73
CA PHE A 307 23.41 -8.59 0.84
C PHE A 307 23.86 -8.76 -0.62
N PRO A 308 23.23 -9.69 -1.39
CA PRO A 308 23.53 -9.88 -2.81
C PRO A 308 23.49 -8.63 -3.68
N ARG A 309 24.35 -8.59 -4.70
CA ARG A 309 24.51 -7.45 -5.60
C ARG A 309 23.91 -7.67 -6.99
N THR A 310 23.42 -8.87 -7.28
CA THR A 310 22.80 -9.21 -8.56
C THR A 310 21.54 -10.07 -8.36
N ASP A 311 20.66 -10.07 -9.36
CA ASP A 311 19.50 -10.96 -9.43
C ASP A 311 19.91 -12.43 -9.32
N ASP A 312 20.97 -12.83 -10.03
CA ASP A 312 21.47 -14.22 -10.03
C ASP A 312 21.92 -14.65 -8.63
N GLU A 313 22.59 -13.77 -7.87
CA GLU A 313 22.98 -14.06 -6.49
C GLU A 313 21.77 -14.15 -5.55
N LEU A 314 20.75 -13.31 -5.76
CA LEU A 314 19.48 -13.38 -5.01
C LEU A 314 18.74 -14.69 -5.29
N GLU A 315 18.63 -15.09 -6.56
CA GLU A 315 18.00 -16.34 -6.99
C GLU A 315 18.76 -17.55 -6.45
N ALA A 316 20.09 -17.59 -6.65
CA ALA A 316 20.93 -18.72 -6.23
C ALA A 316 20.90 -18.96 -4.72
N ARG A 317 20.73 -17.90 -3.92
CA ARG A 317 20.59 -17.98 -2.46
C ARG A 317 19.13 -18.11 -1.99
N GLY A 318 18.15 -18.12 -2.91
CA GLY A 318 16.74 -18.21 -2.57
C GLY A 318 16.22 -17.03 -1.74
N LEU A 319 16.75 -15.82 -1.97
CA LEU A 319 16.46 -14.63 -1.16
C LEU A 319 15.37 -13.73 -1.78
N ALA A 320 15.06 -13.88 -3.06
CA ALA A 320 14.01 -13.12 -3.72
C ALA A 320 13.20 -13.98 -4.69
N TYR A 321 12.02 -13.49 -5.06
CA TYR A 321 11.11 -14.18 -5.97
C TYR A 321 11.29 -13.67 -7.40
N PHE A 322 11.38 -14.62 -8.35
CA PHE A 322 11.53 -14.33 -9.77
C PHE A 322 10.60 -15.19 -10.62
N ARG A 323 10.12 -14.61 -11.72
CA ARG A 323 9.51 -15.34 -12.82
C ARG A 323 10.60 -15.88 -13.73
N HIS A 324 10.48 -17.15 -14.08
CA HIS A 324 11.42 -17.83 -14.96
C HIS A 324 10.88 -17.79 -16.39
N ARG A 325 11.70 -17.33 -17.34
CA ARG A 325 11.37 -17.34 -18.78
C ARG A 325 12.50 -17.98 -19.58
N VAL A 326 12.16 -18.48 -20.77
CA VAL A 326 13.14 -18.88 -21.78
C VAL A 326 13.02 -17.94 -22.97
N ILE A 327 14.07 -17.18 -23.26
CA ILE A 327 14.13 -16.23 -24.38
C ILE A 327 15.28 -16.66 -25.28
N GLY A 328 14.98 -17.05 -26.53
CA GLY A 328 16.02 -17.48 -27.48
C GLY A 328 16.78 -18.75 -27.07
N GLY A 329 16.22 -19.57 -26.18
CA GLY A 329 16.87 -20.77 -25.62
C GLY A 329 17.67 -20.52 -24.34
N GLU A 330 17.79 -19.27 -23.90
CA GLU A 330 18.46 -18.91 -22.64
C GLU A 330 17.45 -18.64 -21.52
N ARG A 331 17.81 -19.02 -20.29
CA ARG A 331 17.01 -18.74 -19.09
C ARG A 331 17.15 -17.28 -18.72
N ALA A 332 16.03 -16.57 -18.62
CA ALA A 332 15.95 -15.19 -18.16
C ALA A 332 15.16 -15.12 -16.84
N LEU A 333 15.71 -14.38 -15.87
CA LEU A 333 15.03 -14.05 -14.62
C LEU A 333 14.31 -12.71 -14.76
N GLU A 334 13.03 -12.70 -14.43
CA GLU A 334 12.23 -11.47 -14.37
C GLU A 334 11.77 -11.25 -12.92
N PRO A 335 12.15 -10.14 -12.28
CA PRO A 335 11.76 -9.88 -10.90
C PRO A 335 10.24 -9.94 -10.67
N ILE A 336 9.83 -10.57 -9.57
CA ILE A 336 8.47 -10.39 -9.05
C ILE A 336 8.48 -9.13 -8.19
N VAL A 337 7.74 -8.12 -8.64
CA VAL A 337 7.65 -6.83 -7.96
C VAL A 337 6.99 -7.00 -6.59
N TYR A 338 7.52 -6.33 -5.57
CA TYR A 338 6.90 -6.26 -4.26
C TYR A 338 5.62 -5.41 -4.32
N GLU A 339 4.47 -6.03 -4.06
CA GLU A 339 3.11 -5.44 -4.14
C GLU A 339 2.54 -5.03 -2.77
N ASP A 340 3.25 -5.35 -1.69
CA ASP A 340 2.83 -5.17 -0.29
C ASP A 340 3.46 -3.93 0.36
N TYR A 341 3.30 -3.78 1.68
CA TYR A 341 3.70 -2.61 2.46
C TYR A 341 4.79 -2.97 3.46
N LEU A 342 5.47 -2.00 4.07
CA LEU A 342 6.32 -2.24 5.23
C LEU A 342 5.59 -1.82 6.52
N PRO A 343 5.86 -2.49 7.67
CA PRO A 343 6.74 -3.64 7.84
C PRO A 343 6.00 -4.99 7.64
N VAL A 344 6.53 -5.92 6.85
CA VAL A 344 6.09 -7.34 6.85
C VAL A 344 7.09 -8.17 7.63
N SER A 345 6.85 -8.52 8.89
CA SER A 345 7.78 -9.42 9.60
C SER A 345 7.96 -10.75 8.85
N SER A 346 9.16 -11.33 8.89
CA SER A 346 9.39 -12.71 8.42
C SER A 346 8.72 -13.76 9.32
N ALA A 347 8.41 -13.40 10.57
CA ALA A 347 7.70 -14.26 11.50
C ALA A 347 6.24 -14.47 11.05
N ALA A 348 5.72 -15.69 11.25
CA ALA A 348 4.31 -15.99 11.03
C ALA A 348 3.45 -14.95 11.75
N ALA A 349 2.58 -14.24 11.03
CA ALA A 349 1.73 -13.23 11.63
C ALA A 349 0.65 -13.93 12.49
N PRO A 350 0.80 -13.97 13.82
CA PRO A 350 -0.03 -14.81 14.69
C PRO A 350 -1.49 -14.37 14.68
N ASP A 351 -1.73 -13.11 14.31
CA ASP A 351 -3.05 -12.49 14.22
C ASP A 351 -3.77 -12.76 12.89
N LEU A 352 -3.14 -13.45 11.91
CA LEU A 352 -3.78 -13.76 10.62
C LEU A 352 -5.12 -14.53 10.79
N PRO A 353 -5.22 -15.60 11.61
CA PRO A 353 -6.48 -16.29 11.83
C PRO A 353 -7.55 -15.39 12.46
N TRP A 354 -7.17 -14.59 13.46
CA TRP A 354 -8.07 -13.64 14.10
C TRP A 354 -8.57 -12.57 13.12
N LEU A 355 -7.68 -12.08 12.25
CA LEU A 355 -8.02 -11.07 11.25
C LEU A 355 -8.96 -11.65 10.18
N ALA A 356 -8.72 -12.90 9.75
CA ALA A 356 -9.61 -13.60 8.83
C ALA A 356 -11.01 -13.83 9.42
N GLU A 357 -11.09 -14.23 10.71
CA GLU A 357 -12.36 -14.34 11.43
C GLU A 357 -13.06 -12.97 11.52
N THR A 358 -12.31 -11.93 11.90
CA THR A 358 -12.80 -10.56 11.99
C THR A 358 -13.39 -10.08 10.67
N LEU A 359 -12.72 -10.39 9.56
CA LEU A 359 -13.12 -10.02 8.19
C LEU A 359 -14.19 -10.92 7.59
N ARG A 360 -14.43 -12.10 8.18
CA ARG A 360 -15.27 -13.19 7.64
C ARG A 360 -14.89 -13.57 6.21
N ARG A 361 -13.59 -13.61 5.93
CA ARG A 361 -13.00 -14.02 4.64
C ARG A 361 -11.53 -14.36 4.82
N PRO A 362 -10.93 -15.14 3.91
CA PRO A 362 -9.50 -15.41 3.95
C PRO A 362 -8.67 -14.12 3.87
N VAL A 363 -7.60 -14.06 4.66
CA VAL A 363 -6.51 -13.09 4.48
C VAL A 363 -5.34 -13.84 3.86
N HIS A 364 -4.85 -13.36 2.73
CA HIS A 364 -3.77 -14.03 2.03
C HIS A 364 -2.42 -13.75 2.68
N ASP A 365 -1.59 -14.79 2.80
CA ASP A 365 -0.16 -14.63 3.09
C ASP A 365 0.55 -14.11 1.84
N PRO A 366 1.20 -12.92 1.90
CA PRO A 366 1.93 -12.36 0.77
C PRO A 366 3.04 -13.30 0.27
N PHE A 367 3.76 -14.00 1.15
CA PHE A 367 4.84 -14.90 0.75
C PHE A 367 4.31 -16.09 -0.06
N ALA A 368 3.17 -16.65 0.35
CA ALA A 368 2.50 -17.71 -0.40
C ALA A 368 2.05 -17.22 -1.80
N LEU A 369 1.57 -15.97 -1.91
CA LEU A 369 1.20 -15.39 -3.20
C LEU A 369 2.40 -15.26 -4.14
N TYR A 370 3.54 -14.73 -3.67
CA TYR A 370 4.74 -14.59 -4.50
C TYR A 370 5.35 -15.94 -4.89
N ARG A 371 5.37 -16.90 -3.95
CA ARG A 371 5.84 -18.25 -4.22
C ARG A 371 5.04 -18.92 -5.33
N ARG A 372 3.71 -18.84 -5.27
CA ARG A 372 2.82 -19.33 -6.33
C ARG A 372 3.15 -18.70 -7.69
N GLN A 373 3.38 -17.39 -7.75
CA GLN A 373 3.76 -16.73 -9.01
C GLN A 373 5.08 -17.25 -9.58
N GLN A 374 6.07 -17.52 -8.72
CA GLN A 374 7.34 -18.09 -9.14
C GLN A 374 7.17 -19.53 -9.64
N ASP A 375 6.51 -20.38 -8.84
CA ASP A 375 6.34 -21.81 -9.13
C ASP A 375 5.56 -22.02 -10.44
N ASP A 376 4.49 -21.24 -10.68
CA ASP A 376 3.71 -21.26 -11.92
C ASP A 376 4.57 -21.02 -13.17
N THR A 377 5.65 -20.26 -13.06
CA THR A 377 6.57 -20.00 -14.17
C THR A 377 7.67 -21.04 -14.29
N ARG A 378 8.16 -21.58 -13.16
CA ARG A 378 9.15 -22.67 -13.16
C ARG A 378 8.60 -23.91 -13.84
N GLU A 379 7.38 -24.31 -13.52
CA GLU A 379 6.72 -25.49 -14.13
C GLU A 379 6.60 -25.37 -15.66
N ARG A 380 6.32 -24.16 -16.17
CA ARG A 380 6.20 -23.90 -17.62
C ARG A 380 7.54 -23.86 -18.35
N THR A 381 8.64 -23.71 -17.61
CA THR A 381 10.02 -23.66 -18.13
C THR A 381 10.84 -24.89 -17.78
N ALA A 382 10.23 -25.88 -17.15
CA ALA A 382 10.86 -27.18 -16.90
C ALA A 382 11.15 -27.89 -18.24
N PRO A 383 12.35 -28.48 -18.41
CA PRO A 383 12.78 -29.11 -19.66
C PRO A 383 11.96 -30.34 -20.05
#